data_AF-A0A959EPW2-F1
#
_entry.id   AF-A0A959EPW2-F1
#
_cell.length_a   1.000
_cell.length_b   1.000
_cell.length_c   1.000
_cell.angle_alpha   90.00
_cell.angle_beta   90.00
_cell.angle_gamma   90.00
#
_symmetry.space_group_name_H-M   'P 1'
#
loop_
_entity.id
_entity.type
_entity.pdbx_description
1 polymer ?
#
loop_
_entity_poly.entity_id
_entity_poly.type
_entity_poly.pdbx_seq_one_letter_code
_entity_poly.pdbx_strand_id
1 'polypeptide(L)'
;QAGNILMGYSATGPDTYLSLRFTGRLQGDPLGQMTIEEHEFGAGQSINFNSRWGDYSSMTVDPSDEVTFWFTGEYMKEDNIWGTKIMRTLVQRDSIDLGVAALVAPQSSGYLTAGEPVTVAVRNYGYLPQDTFHLSFQVDQGPLTTEFVSQLIEPDSVY
;
A
#
# COMPACT_ATOMS: atom_id res chain seq x y z
N GLN A 1 -0.43 15.09 -5.48
CA GLN A 1 -0.98 13.90 -4.81
C GLN A 1 -2.46 14.17 -4.51
N ALA A 2 -3.31 14.16 -5.53
CA ALA A 2 -4.75 14.40 -5.35
C ALA A 2 -5.49 13.14 -5.82
N GLY A 3 -6.37 12.59 -4.98
CA GLY A 3 -7.20 11.43 -5.35
C GLY A 3 -6.93 10.14 -4.55
N ASN A 4 -6.00 10.16 -3.60
CA ASN A 4 -5.93 9.09 -2.59
C ASN A 4 -7.15 9.18 -1.67
N ILE A 5 -7.63 8.03 -1.19
CA ILE A 5 -8.79 7.93 -0.30
C ILE A 5 -8.39 7.11 0.92
N LEU A 6 -8.73 7.62 2.11
CA LEU A 6 -8.71 6.87 3.35
C LEU A 6 -10.15 6.60 3.80
N MET A 7 -10.40 5.40 4.31
CA MET A 7 -11.65 5.03 4.96
C MET A 7 -11.34 4.48 6.35
N GLY A 8 -11.77 5.20 7.38
CA GLY A 8 -11.78 4.73 8.77
C GLY A 8 -13.20 4.34 9.19
N TYR A 9 -13.36 3.25 9.93
CA TYR A 9 -14.67 2.71 10.30
C TYR A 9 -14.61 1.89 11.59
N SER A 10 -15.78 1.70 12.20
CA SER A 10 -15.96 0.73 13.27
C SER A 10 -16.09 -0.68 12.69
N ALA A 11 -15.40 -1.64 13.30
CA ALA A 11 -15.45 -3.04 12.94
C ALA A 11 -15.96 -3.87 14.13
N THR A 12 -16.92 -4.76 13.88
CA THR A 12 -17.42 -5.72 14.87
C THR A 12 -17.90 -6.98 14.17
N GLY A 13 -17.89 -8.09 14.89
CA GLY A 13 -18.33 -9.40 14.40
C GLY A 13 -18.39 -10.41 15.54
N PRO A 14 -18.65 -11.69 15.24
CA PRO A 14 -18.75 -12.75 16.25
C PRO A 14 -17.52 -12.86 17.15
N ASP A 15 -16.32 -12.65 16.58
CA ASP A 15 -15.03 -12.73 17.27
C ASP A 15 -14.32 -11.36 17.32
N THR A 16 -15.05 -10.26 17.11
CA THR A 16 -14.48 -8.92 17.08
C THR A 16 -15.38 -7.96 17.85
N TYR A 17 -14.92 -7.55 19.02
CA TYR A 17 -15.53 -6.44 19.75
C TYR A 17 -15.43 -5.15 18.94
N LEU A 18 -16.21 -4.12 19.31
CA LEU A 18 -16.23 -2.86 18.58
C LEU A 18 -14.83 -2.21 18.55
N SER A 19 -14.16 -2.42 17.43
CA SER A 19 -12.81 -1.99 17.09
C SER A 19 -12.86 -0.82 16.09
N LEU A 20 -11.70 -0.22 15.85
CA LEU A 20 -11.48 0.74 14.77
C LEU A 20 -10.46 0.21 13.77
N ARG A 21 -10.86 0.21 12.50
CA ARG A 21 -10.03 -0.20 11.37
C ARG A 21 -9.95 0.89 10.31
N PHE A 22 -8.93 0.82 9.48
CA PHE A 22 -8.84 1.62 8.28
C PHE A 22 -8.38 0.80 7.08
N THR A 23 -8.75 1.27 5.91
CA THR A 23 -8.20 0.88 4.61
C THR A 23 -8.15 2.12 3.73
N GLY A 24 -7.59 2.00 2.54
CA GLY A 24 -7.43 3.11 1.62
C GLY A 24 -7.21 2.67 0.19
N ARG A 25 -7.07 3.66 -0.68
CA ARG A 25 -6.65 3.49 -2.06
C ARG A 25 -5.84 4.68 -2.53
N LEU A 26 -4.95 4.39 -3.46
CA LEU A 26 -4.11 5.36 -4.15
C LEU A 26 -4.82 5.86 -5.41
N GLN A 27 -4.41 7.06 -5.84
CA GLN A 27 -4.73 7.59 -7.15
C GLN A 27 -4.20 6.63 -8.23
N GLY A 28 -5.10 6.00 -8.96
CA GLY A 28 -4.76 5.04 -10.03
C GLY A 28 -5.20 3.60 -9.74
N ASP A 29 -5.58 3.29 -8.51
CA ASP A 29 -6.11 1.97 -8.17
C ASP A 29 -7.38 1.64 -8.97
N PRO A 30 -7.65 0.34 -9.25
CA PRO A 30 -8.88 -0.09 -9.89
C PRO A 30 -10.12 0.50 -9.22
N LEU A 31 -11.11 0.87 -10.03
CA LEU A 31 -12.36 1.44 -9.52
C LEU A 31 -13.10 0.41 -8.65
N GLY A 32 -13.65 0.89 -7.54
CA GLY A 32 -14.41 0.06 -6.59
C GLY A 32 -13.55 -0.81 -5.66
N GLN A 33 -12.22 -0.60 -5.63
CA GLN A 33 -11.31 -1.37 -4.78
C GLN A 33 -10.54 -0.46 -3.81
N MET A 34 -10.45 -0.90 -2.55
CA MET A 34 -9.52 -0.37 -1.55
C MET A 34 -8.33 -1.33 -1.50
N THR A 35 -7.20 -0.92 -2.05
CA THR A 35 -6.02 -1.80 -2.25
C THR A 35 -5.08 -1.83 -1.05
N ILE A 36 -5.18 -0.83 -0.18
CA ILE A 36 -4.38 -0.78 1.05
C ILE A 36 -4.94 -1.81 2.01
N GLU A 37 -4.05 -2.63 2.57
CA GLU A 37 -4.42 -3.64 3.55
C GLU A 37 -5.24 -3.03 4.70
N GLU A 38 -6.24 -3.78 5.16
CA GLU A 38 -7.03 -3.38 6.32
C GLU A 38 -6.16 -3.46 7.57
N HIS A 39 -6.08 -2.37 8.33
CA HIS A 39 -5.34 -2.31 9.58
C HIS A 39 -6.23 -1.93 10.75
N GLU A 40 -6.10 -2.67 11.85
CA GLU A 40 -6.73 -2.35 13.12
C GLU A 40 -5.81 -1.45 13.95
N PHE A 41 -6.31 -0.27 14.34
CA PHE A 41 -5.56 0.68 15.16
C PHE A 41 -6.21 0.91 16.53
N GLY A 42 -7.45 0.47 16.73
CA GLY A 42 -8.14 0.46 18.02
C GLY A 42 -8.80 -0.89 18.26
N ALA A 43 -8.08 -1.85 18.82
CA ALA A 43 -8.61 -3.17 19.15
C ALA A 43 -9.65 -3.09 20.28
N GLY A 44 -10.86 -3.55 20.00
CA GLY A 44 -11.92 -3.71 20.98
C GLY A 44 -11.60 -4.83 21.97
N GLN A 45 -11.90 -4.64 23.26
CA GLN A 45 -11.53 -5.59 24.33
C GLN A 45 -12.71 -6.07 25.17
N SER A 46 -13.91 -5.53 24.94
CA SER A 46 -15.12 -5.94 25.65
C SER A 46 -16.39 -5.64 24.85
N ILE A 47 -17.52 -6.15 25.33
CA ILE A 47 -18.82 -5.94 24.71
C ILE A 47 -19.39 -4.56 25.07
N ASN A 48 -20.13 -3.98 24.12
CA ASN A 48 -20.94 -2.80 24.38
C ASN A 48 -22.35 -3.21 24.80
N PHE A 49 -22.82 -2.73 25.95
CA PHE A 49 -24.20 -2.92 26.43
C PHE A 49 -25.13 -1.77 26.06
N ASN A 50 -24.60 -0.68 25.48
CA ASN A 50 -25.35 0.48 25.04
C ASN A 50 -25.86 0.29 23.60
N SER A 51 -27.09 0.74 23.33
CA SER A 51 -27.71 0.72 22.01
C SER A 51 -27.25 1.83 21.07
N ARG A 52 -26.47 2.81 21.57
CA ARG A 52 -25.94 3.94 20.80
C ARG A 52 -24.44 3.79 20.54
N TRP A 53 -24.04 4.01 19.28
CA TRP A 53 -22.65 3.95 18.80
C TRP A 53 -22.48 4.78 17.52
N GLY A 54 -21.29 5.33 17.30
CA GLY A 54 -20.87 6.05 16.10
C GLY A 54 -20.87 7.58 16.22
N ASP A 55 -21.25 8.16 17.36
CA ASP A 55 -21.37 9.62 17.51
C ASP A 55 -20.01 10.32 17.52
N TYR A 56 -18.98 9.64 18.01
CA TYR A 56 -17.64 10.19 18.21
C TYR A 56 -16.70 9.79 17.07
N SER A 57 -17.13 10.04 15.83
CA SER A 57 -16.33 9.78 14.63
C SER A 57 -16.12 11.05 13.80
N SER A 58 -14.90 11.24 13.28
CA SER A 58 -14.58 12.31 12.33
C SER A 58 -13.35 11.97 11.51
N MET A 59 -13.32 12.43 10.27
CA MET A 59 -12.21 12.30 9.32
C MET A 59 -11.91 13.69 8.74
N THR A 60 -10.65 14.09 8.75
CA THR A 60 -10.20 15.33 8.09
C THR A 60 -8.84 15.14 7.46
N VAL A 61 -8.57 15.90 6.41
CA VAL A 61 -7.22 16.07 5.86
C VAL A 61 -6.52 17.16 6.68
N ASP A 62 -5.23 17.00 6.93
CA ASP A 62 -4.39 17.98 7.59
C ASP A 62 -4.21 19.21 6.68
N PRO A 63 -4.65 20.41 7.10
CA PRO A 63 -4.56 21.61 6.27
C PRO A 63 -3.12 22.12 6.08
N SER A 64 -2.14 21.60 6.83
CA SER A 64 -0.74 22.02 6.70
C SER A 64 -0.01 21.35 5.54
N ASP A 65 -0.44 20.16 5.10
CA ASP A 65 0.19 19.41 4.01
C ASP A 65 -0.78 18.88 2.94
N GLU A 66 -2.10 18.94 3.17
CA GLU A 66 -3.16 18.50 2.26
C GLU A 66 -3.11 17.00 1.88
N VAL A 67 -2.30 16.18 2.55
CA VAL A 67 -2.09 14.76 2.21
C VAL A 67 -2.15 13.82 3.42
N THR A 68 -1.88 14.32 4.62
CA THR A 68 -2.03 13.57 5.86
C THR A 68 -3.50 13.52 6.26
N PHE A 69 -3.97 12.36 6.70
CA PHE A 69 -5.31 12.15 7.23
C PHE A 69 -5.29 12.04 8.75
N TRP A 70 -6.31 12.63 9.36
CA TRP A 70 -6.65 12.47 10.76
C TRP A 70 -8.01 11.80 10.88
N PHE A 71 -8.09 10.75 11.70
CA PHE A 71 -9.33 10.07 12.04
C PHE A 71 -9.49 9.98 13.55
N THR A 72 -10.70 10.20 14.04
CA THR A 72 -11.08 9.91 15.43
C THR A 72 -12.27 8.96 15.43
N GLY A 73 -12.31 8.04 16.39
CA GLY A 73 -13.38 7.07 16.55
C GLY A 73 -13.48 6.55 17.96
N GLU A 74 -14.66 6.03 18.32
CA GLU A 74 -14.85 5.28 19.57
C GLU A 74 -14.61 3.78 19.40
N TYR A 75 -14.08 3.13 20.44
CA TYR A 75 -13.81 1.70 20.51
C TYR A 75 -14.05 1.18 21.94
N MET A 76 -14.25 -0.12 22.09
CA MET A 76 -14.45 -0.73 23.41
C MET A 76 -13.11 -1.07 24.07
N LYS A 77 -12.86 -0.51 25.25
CA LYS A 77 -11.72 -0.89 26.10
C LYS A 77 -12.10 -2.08 26.99
N GLU A 78 -11.26 -2.43 27.94
CA GLU A 78 -11.58 -3.39 29.00
C GLU A 78 -12.77 -2.90 29.86
N ASP A 79 -13.30 -3.80 30.69
CA ASP A 79 -14.34 -3.52 31.69
C ASP A 79 -15.65 -2.91 31.15
N ASN A 80 -15.96 -3.13 29.86
CA ASN A 80 -17.15 -2.59 29.19
C ASN A 80 -17.18 -1.06 29.16
N ILE A 81 -16.00 -0.44 29.12
CA ILE A 81 -15.84 1.02 29.04
C ILE A 81 -15.45 1.41 27.61
N TRP A 82 -16.20 2.32 27.00
CA TRP A 82 -15.79 2.89 25.71
C TRP A 82 -14.67 3.92 25.87
N GLY A 83 -13.91 4.15 24.81
CA GLY A 83 -12.93 5.23 24.73
C GLY A 83 -12.80 5.74 23.30
N THR A 84 -12.12 6.88 23.15
CA THR A 84 -11.81 7.45 21.84
C THR A 84 -10.35 7.21 21.50
N LYS A 85 -10.05 6.97 20.23
CA LYS A 85 -8.69 6.94 19.71
C LYS A 85 -8.56 7.83 18.48
N ILE A 86 -7.41 8.48 18.35
CA ILE A 86 -7.05 9.33 17.21
C ILE A 86 -5.95 8.62 16.42
N MET A 87 -6.11 8.58 15.10
CA MET A 87 -5.13 8.11 14.15
C MET A 87 -4.68 9.27 13.27
N ARG A 88 -3.37 9.34 13.01
CA ARG A 88 -2.75 10.15 11.97
C ARG A 88 -2.09 9.20 10.97
N THR A 89 -2.39 9.31 9.69
CA THR A 89 -1.77 8.46 8.67
C THR A 89 -1.58 9.19 7.35
N LEU A 90 -0.58 8.77 6.59
CA LEU A 90 -0.34 9.21 5.22
C LEU A 90 -0.61 8.02 4.31
N VAL A 91 -1.60 8.16 3.42
CA VAL A 91 -1.87 7.16 2.39
C VAL A 91 -0.95 7.42 1.21
N GLN A 92 0.09 6.61 1.06
CA GLN A 92 1.08 6.76 0.00
C GLN A 92 1.61 5.40 -0.48
N ARG A 93 2.27 5.41 -1.64
CA ARG A 93 3.03 4.26 -2.16
C ARG A 93 4.20 3.93 -1.23
N ASP A 94 4.80 2.76 -1.42
CA ASP A 94 6.01 2.39 -0.68
C ASP A 94 7.18 3.30 -1.03
N SER A 95 8.12 3.45 -0.09
CA SER A 95 9.28 4.30 -0.28
C SER A 95 10.23 3.75 -1.34
N ILE A 96 10.37 2.43 -1.38
CA ILE A 96 11.27 1.70 -2.28
C ILE A 96 10.45 0.60 -2.93
N ASP A 97 10.11 0.78 -4.20
CA ASP A 97 9.36 -0.20 -4.98
C ASP A 97 9.84 -0.17 -6.43
N LEU A 98 10.94 -0.89 -6.70
CA LEU A 98 11.44 -1.13 -8.05
C LEU A 98 10.87 -2.45 -8.56
N GLY A 99 10.31 -2.42 -9.76
CA GLY A 99 9.77 -3.61 -10.40
C GLY A 99 10.13 -3.68 -11.87
N VAL A 100 10.26 -4.90 -12.38
CA VAL A 100 10.31 -5.14 -13.83
C VAL A 100 8.93 -4.82 -14.41
N ALA A 101 8.87 -3.79 -15.25
CA ALA A 101 7.63 -3.36 -15.91
C ALA A 101 7.33 -4.19 -17.17
N ALA A 102 8.36 -4.62 -17.89
CA ALA A 102 8.21 -5.45 -19.08
C ALA A 102 9.48 -6.23 -19.41
N LEU A 103 9.32 -7.40 -20.03
CA LEU A 103 10.35 -8.02 -20.84
C LEU A 103 10.30 -7.40 -22.24
N VAL A 104 11.33 -6.65 -22.61
CA VAL A 104 11.43 -5.95 -23.90
C VAL A 104 12.01 -6.87 -24.96
N ALA A 105 13.03 -7.65 -24.63
CA ALA A 105 13.63 -8.64 -25.51
C ALA A 105 14.12 -9.87 -24.72
N PRO A 106 14.15 -11.07 -25.34
CA PRO A 106 13.66 -11.35 -26.69
C PRO A 106 12.13 -11.38 -26.78
N GLN A 107 11.59 -11.11 -27.97
CA GLN A 107 10.18 -11.34 -28.31
C GLN A 107 10.06 -12.59 -29.18
N SER A 108 8.95 -13.32 -29.08
CA SER A 108 8.73 -14.52 -29.90
C SER A 108 8.86 -14.21 -31.39
N SER A 109 9.75 -14.92 -32.08
CA SER A 109 10.06 -14.72 -33.49
C SER A 109 10.62 -16.00 -34.12
N GLY A 110 10.41 -16.18 -35.42
CA GLY A 110 11.03 -17.27 -36.19
C GLY A 110 12.52 -17.04 -36.50
N TYR A 111 13.05 -15.86 -36.16
CA TYR A 111 14.45 -15.46 -36.40
C TYR A 111 15.31 -15.50 -35.13
N LEU A 112 14.80 -16.02 -34.01
CA LEU A 112 15.61 -16.21 -32.82
C LEU A 112 16.73 -17.22 -33.10
N THR A 113 17.87 -16.98 -32.46
CA THR A 113 19.10 -17.76 -32.57
C THR A 113 19.32 -18.57 -31.28
N ALA A 114 20.46 -19.24 -31.18
CA ALA A 114 20.85 -19.97 -29.97
C ALA A 114 21.21 -19.05 -28.78
N GLY A 115 21.33 -17.73 -29.00
CA GLY A 115 21.65 -16.77 -27.94
C GLY A 115 21.00 -15.42 -28.22
N GLU A 116 20.19 -14.95 -27.28
CA GLU A 116 19.45 -13.70 -27.39
C GLU A 116 19.78 -12.76 -26.24
N PRO A 117 19.91 -11.45 -26.50
CA PRO A 117 20.01 -10.49 -25.42
C PRO A 117 18.68 -10.43 -24.66
N VAL A 118 18.77 -10.49 -23.33
CA VAL A 118 17.64 -10.23 -22.43
C VAL A 118 17.63 -8.74 -22.10
N THR A 119 16.51 -8.08 -22.36
CA THR A 119 16.31 -6.66 -22.04
C THR A 119 14.99 -6.52 -21.33
N VAL A 120 14.99 -5.81 -20.20
CA VAL A 120 13.80 -5.52 -19.41
C VAL A 120 13.66 -4.02 -19.22
N ALA A 121 12.42 -3.55 -19.09
CA ALA A 121 12.13 -2.21 -18.63
C ALA A 121 11.97 -2.26 -17.11
N VAL A 122 12.70 -1.43 -16.37
CA VAL A 122 12.60 -1.35 -14.90
C VAL A 122 11.92 -0.05 -14.53
N ARG A 123 10.86 -0.12 -13.73
CA ARG A 123 10.11 1.05 -13.27
C ARG A 123 10.29 1.25 -11.77
N ASN A 124 10.43 2.51 -11.36
CA ASN A 124 10.30 2.90 -9.97
C ASN A 124 8.82 3.25 -9.67
N TYR A 125 8.13 2.36 -8.97
CA TYR A 125 6.78 2.56 -8.46
C TYR A 125 6.77 3.29 -7.11
N GLY A 126 7.91 3.28 -6.40
CA GLY A 126 8.07 3.93 -5.10
C GLY A 126 8.16 5.45 -5.21
N TYR A 127 8.07 6.13 -4.08
CA TYR A 127 8.12 7.60 -4.04
C TYR A 127 9.51 8.18 -3.78
N LEU A 128 10.52 7.36 -3.46
CA LEU A 128 11.91 7.81 -3.38
C LEU A 128 12.69 7.42 -4.65
N PRO A 129 13.62 8.27 -5.12
CA PRO A 129 14.54 7.89 -6.19
C PRO A 129 15.40 6.70 -5.75
N GLN A 130 15.76 5.84 -6.70
CA GLN A 130 16.66 4.71 -6.49
C GLN A 130 17.82 4.81 -7.47
N ASP A 131 19.04 4.54 -7.01
CA ASP A 131 20.25 4.69 -7.82
C ASP A 131 21.09 3.42 -7.95
N THR A 132 20.84 2.42 -7.10
CA THR A 132 21.57 1.16 -7.06
C THR A 132 20.63 0.00 -6.76
N PHE A 133 20.70 -1.06 -7.56
CA PHE A 133 19.88 -2.27 -7.37
C PHE A 133 20.50 -3.48 -8.08
N HIS A 134 20.04 -4.67 -7.70
CA HIS A 134 20.38 -5.91 -8.39
C HIS A 134 19.22 -6.33 -9.27
N LEU A 135 19.51 -6.65 -10.53
CA LEU A 135 18.56 -7.26 -11.45
C LEU A 135 18.97 -8.72 -11.65
N SER A 136 18.05 -9.64 -11.44
CA SER A 136 18.31 -11.07 -11.62
C SER A 136 17.36 -11.67 -12.65
N PHE A 137 17.86 -12.61 -13.44
CA PHE A 137 17.04 -13.45 -14.32
C PHE A 137 17.47 -14.91 -14.24
N GLN A 138 16.55 -15.79 -14.60
CA GLN A 138 16.74 -17.24 -14.61
C GLN A 138 15.98 -17.83 -15.80
N VAL A 139 16.54 -18.84 -16.46
CA VAL A 139 15.90 -19.58 -17.55
C VAL A 139 15.75 -21.03 -17.12
N ASP A 140 14.55 -21.61 -17.27
CA ASP A 140 14.23 -23.03 -17.03
C ASP A 140 14.80 -23.61 -15.73
N GLN A 141 14.71 -22.86 -14.62
CA GLN A 141 15.24 -23.24 -13.30
C GLN A 141 16.77 -23.43 -13.24
N GLY A 142 17.51 -22.91 -14.24
CA GLY A 142 18.96 -22.86 -14.27
C GLY A 142 19.56 -21.91 -13.22
N PRO A 143 20.86 -21.59 -13.27
CA PRO A 143 21.46 -20.65 -12.34
C PRO A 143 20.85 -19.24 -12.52
N LEU A 144 20.65 -18.53 -11.40
CA LEU A 144 20.33 -17.10 -11.41
C LEU A 144 21.54 -16.33 -11.93
N THR A 145 21.30 -15.50 -12.95
CA THR A 145 22.26 -14.49 -13.38
C THR A 145 21.85 -13.18 -12.74
N THR A 146 22.79 -12.50 -12.07
CA THR A 146 22.54 -11.23 -11.37
C THR A 146 23.47 -10.16 -11.90
N GLU A 147 22.91 -9.00 -12.21
CA GLU A 147 23.60 -7.80 -12.63
C GLU A 147 23.45 -6.72 -11.54
N PHE A 148 24.52 -5.96 -11.30
CA PHE A 148 24.48 -4.77 -10.47
C PHE A 148 24.28 -3.55 -11.35
N VAL A 149 23.19 -2.81 -11.10
CA VAL A 149 22.84 -1.59 -11.83
C VAL A 149 23.10 -0.39 -10.93
N SER A 150 23.78 0.61 -11.47
CA SER A 150 24.08 1.89 -10.79
C SER A 150 23.54 3.05 -11.63
N GLN A 151 22.22 3.12 -11.77
CA GLN A 151 21.51 4.11 -12.54
C GLN A 151 20.41 4.74 -11.70
N LEU A 152 20.34 6.08 -11.69
CA LEU A 152 19.25 6.82 -11.06
C LEU A 152 17.94 6.61 -11.84
N ILE A 153 16.93 6.11 -11.14
CA ILE A 153 15.54 6.01 -11.60
C ILE A 153 14.67 6.84 -10.65
N GLU A 154 14.22 7.99 -11.15
CA GLU A 154 13.27 8.85 -10.44
C GLU A 154 11.91 8.15 -10.25
N PRO A 155 11.10 8.54 -9.25
CA PRO A 155 9.74 8.04 -9.10
C PRO A 155 8.95 8.13 -10.43
N ASP A 156 8.16 7.09 -10.72
CA ASP A 156 7.35 6.94 -11.94
C ASP A 156 8.12 6.85 -13.27
N SER A 157 9.46 6.89 -13.23
CA SER A 157 10.31 6.76 -14.41
C SER A 157 10.64 5.30 -14.74
N VAL A 158 11.02 5.07 -15.99
CA VAL A 158 11.41 3.76 -16.52
C VAL A 158 12.83 3.85 -17.06
N TYR A 159 13.67 2.89 -16.67
CA TYR A 159 14.97 2.58 -17.26
C TYR A 159 14.83 1.53 -18.34
#